data_AF-A0A520FHR1-F1
#
_entry.id   AF-A0A520FHR1-F1
#
_cell.length_a   1.000
_cell.length_b   1.000
_cell.length_c   1.000
_cell.angle_alpha   90.00
_cell.angle_beta   90.00
_cell.angle_gamma   90.00
#
_symmetry.space_group_name_H-M   'P 1'
#
loop_
_entity.id
_entity.type
_entity.pdbx_description
1 polymer ?
#
loop_
_entity_poly.entity_id
_entity_poly.type
_entity_poly.pdbx_seq_one_letter_code
_entity_poly.pdbx_strand_id
1 'polypeptide(L)'
;MSDTVARKVIGAHLLDGRMEPGEEISIRIDQTLTQDATGTLVMQELEALHLDRIKTELSAQYVDHNLLQADEKNAEDHEFLRTAALRYGLWFSKPGNGVSHPTHMQRFGVPGKTMIGSDSHTPAAGSLGMLAIGVGGLEVAMAIAGQPLHLRMPQIWGVELTGRLPDWSSAKDVILEMLRRHGVKGGLNRIIEYHGEG
;
A
#
# COMPACT_ATOMS: atom_id res chain seq x y z
N MET A 1 9.96 17.45 -21.52
CA MET A 1 8.71 17.44 -20.74
C MET A 1 9.04 16.90 -19.37
N SER A 2 8.60 17.55 -18.29
CA SER A 2 8.85 17.03 -16.93
C SER A 2 8.00 15.79 -16.69
N ASP A 3 8.61 14.70 -16.23
CA ASP A 3 7.86 13.50 -15.83
C ASP A 3 6.87 13.79 -14.69
N THR A 4 5.77 13.02 -14.70
CA THR A 4 4.75 13.02 -13.63
C THR A 4 5.36 12.50 -12.32
N VAL A 5 4.72 12.78 -11.18
CA VAL A 5 5.23 12.32 -9.87
C VAL A 5 5.29 10.80 -9.83
N ALA A 6 4.22 10.12 -10.27
CA ALA A 6 4.19 8.66 -10.33
C ALA A 6 5.32 8.09 -11.20
N ARG A 7 5.58 8.67 -12.39
CA ARG A 7 6.69 8.22 -13.25
C ARG A 7 8.05 8.43 -12.58
N LYS A 8 8.27 9.56 -11.90
CA LYS A 8 9.53 9.80 -11.17
C LYS A 8 9.75 8.76 -10.06
N VAL A 9 8.72 8.45 -9.29
CA VAL A 9 8.81 7.45 -8.21
C VAL A 9 9.04 6.06 -8.79
N ILE A 10 8.29 5.65 -9.83
CA ILE A 10 8.51 4.36 -10.52
C ILE A 10 9.95 4.29 -11.06
N GLY A 11 10.41 5.33 -11.76
CA GLY A 11 11.75 5.37 -12.36
C GLY A 11 12.88 5.28 -11.33
N ALA A 12 12.71 5.89 -10.15
CA ALA A 12 13.68 5.81 -9.07
C ALA A 12 13.78 4.41 -8.42
N HIS A 13 12.76 3.56 -8.61
CA HIS A 13 12.67 2.22 -8.03
C HIS A 13 12.69 1.11 -9.08
N LEU A 14 12.81 1.45 -10.37
CA LEU A 14 12.80 0.50 -11.47
C LEU A 14 14.03 -0.41 -11.39
N LEU A 15 13.80 -1.72 -11.45
CA LEU A 15 14.85 -2.73 -11.47
C LEU A 15 14.97 -3.39 -12.85
N ASP A 16 13.85 -3.62 -13.53
CA ASP A 16 13.80 -4.17 -14.89
C ASP A 16 12.56 -3.71 -15.66
N GLY A 17 12.63 -3.78 -16.98
CA GLY A 17 11.54 -3.45 -17.90
C GLY A 17 11.59 -2.01 -18.45
N ARG A 18 10.65 -1.70 -19.35
CA ARG A 18 10.50 -0.37 -19.95
C ARG A 18 9.26 0.31 -19.41
N MET A 19 9.37 1.59 -19.06
CA MET A 19 8.25 2.39 -18.54
C MET A 19 7.26 2.85 -19.64
N GLU A 20 6.90 1.93 -20.52
CA GLU A 20 5.88 2.08 -21.56
C GLU A 20 4.58 1.44 -21.04
N PRO A 21 3.44 2.16 -21.01
CA PRO A 21 2.20 1.63 -20.47
C PRO A 21 1.79 0.30 -21.12
N GLY A 22 1.52 -0.71 -20.30
CA GLY A 22 1.16 -2.05 -20.77
C GLY A 22 2.31 -3.06 -20.83
N GLU A 23 3.57 -2.62 -20.82
CA GLU A 23 4.73 -3.50 -20.66
C GLU A 23 4.88 -3.96 -19.21
N GLU A 24 5.53 -5.09 -18.98
CA GLU A 24 5.90 -5.51 -17.62
C GLU A 24 7.11 -4.71 -17.13
N ILE A 25 7.05 -4.31 -15.86
CA ILE A 25 8.16 -3.72 -15.13
C ILE A 25 8.30 -4.41 -13.78
N SER A 26 9.51 -4.36 -13.22
CA SER A 26 9.75 -4.76 -11.83
C SER A 26 10.30 -3.58 -11.03
N ILE A 27 9.77 -3.37 -9.83
CA ILE A 27 10.16 -2.26 -8.95
C ILE A 27 10.56 -2.76 -7.58
N ARG A 28 11.54 -2.08 -6.97
CA ARG A 28 11.88 -2.27 -5.56
C ARG A 28 10.78 -1.70 -4.68
N ILE A 29 10.45 -2.43 -3.61
CA ILE A 29 9.50 -2.02 -2.58
C ILE A 29 10.24 -1.63 -1.31
N ASP A 30 10.04 -0.40 -0.83
CA ASP A 30 10.71 0.09 0.38
C ASP A 30 9.96 -0.32 1.66
N GLN A 31 8.63 -0.22 1.63
CA GLN A 31 7.77 -0.48 2.79
C GLN A 31 6.68 -1.51 2.52
N THR A 32 6.32 -2.30 3.53
CA THR A 32 5.14 -3.20 3.47
C THR A 32 4.19 -3.05 4.65
N LEU A 33 2.91 -3.27 4.37
CA LEU A 33 1.82 -3.22 5.35
C LEU A 33 0.98 -4.51 5.28
N THR A 34 0.75 -5.13 6.41
CA THR A 34 -0.19 -6.24 6.56
C THR A 34 -1.20 -5.92 7.66
N GLN A 35 -2.42 -6.42 7.52
CA GLN A 35 -3.48 -6.32 8.52
C GLN A 35 -3.86 -7.72 9.03
N ASP A 36 -4.58 -7.83 10.13
CA ASP A 36 -4.81 -9.08 10.87
C ASP A 36 -5.61 -10.14 10.10
N ALA A 37 -6.50 -9.75 9.19
CA ALA A 37 -7.24 -10.68 8.34
C ALA A 37 -6.40 -11.31 7.21
N THR A 38 -5.30 -10.70 6.80
CA THR A 38 -4.41 -11.24 5.73
C THR A 38 -3.00 -11.54 6.19
N GLY A 39 -2.59 -11.00 7.33
CA GLY A 39 -1.25 -11.10 7.88
C GLY A 39 -0.87 -12.52 8.25
N THR A 40 -1.82 -13.32 8.72
CA THR A 40 -1.55 -14.72 9.09
C THR A 40 -1.00 -15.51 7.91
N LEU A 41 -1.62 -15.35 6.73
CA LEU A 41 -1.13 -15.96 5.49
C LEU A 41 0.27 -15.45 5.14
N VAL A 42 0.51 -14.14 5.22
CA VAL A 42 1.84 -13.57 4.93
C VAL A 42 2.91 -14.19 5.84
N MET A 43 2.67 -14.27 7.15
CA MET A 43 3.64 -14.83 8.10
C MET A 43 3.92 -16.32 7.85
N GLN A 44 2.91 -17.09 7.42
CA GLN A 44 3.07 -18.48 7.00
C GLN A 44 3.91 -18.61 5.74
N GLU A 45 3.73 -17.71 4.76
CA GLU A 45 4.59 -17.66 3.57
C GLU A 45 6.04 -17.30 3.93
N LEU A 46 6.26 -16.37 4.87
CA LEU A 46 7.62 -16.06 5.35
C LEU A 46 8.29 -17.28 6.00
N GLU A 47 7.52 -18.10 6.72
CA GLU A 47 8.00 -19.36 7.30
C GLU A 47 8.36 -20.38 6.23
N ALA A 48 7.50 -20.55 5.22
CA ALA A 48 7.71 -21.45 4.09
C ALA A 48 8.94 -21.04 3.25
N LEU A 49 9.20 -19.74 3.12
CA LEU A 49 10.40 -19.18 2.48
C LEU A 49 11.67 -19.32 3.35
N HIS A 50 11.54 -19.83 4.59
CA HIS A 50 12.62 -19.88 5.58
C HIS A 50 13.30 -18.52 5.77
N LEU A 51 12.51 -17.44 5.73
CA LEU A 51 13.03 -16.09 5.90
C LEU A 51 13.53 -15.91 7.33
N ASP A 52 14.78 -15.45 7.49
CA ASP A 52 15.33 -15.13 8.80
C ASP A 52 14.80 -13.78 9.31
N ARG A 53 15.00 -12.73 8.51
CA ARG A 53 14.60 -11.34 8.81
C ARG A 53 14.15 -10.63 7.55
N ILE A 54 13.30 -9.61 7.72
CA ILE A 54 12.85 -8.74 6.62
C ILE A 54 14.02 -8.17 5.80
N LYS A 55 13.80 -7.95 4.50
CA LYS A 55 14.75 -7.35 3.56
C LYS A 55 14.32 -5.97 3.05
N THR A 56 13.05 -5.62 3.25
CA THR A 56 12.49 -4.28 3.07
C THR A 56 13.06 -3.31 4.11
N GLU A 57 12.99 -2.02 3.83
CA GLU A 57 13.40 -1.01 4.80
C GLU A 57 12.46 -0.97 6.01
N LEU A 58 11.18 -1.23 5.78
CA LEU A 58 10.16 -1.30 6.82
C LEU A 58 9.05 -2.28 6.46
N SER A 59 8.64 -3.09 7.42
CA SER A 59 7.45 -3.93 7.31
C SER A 59 6.65 -3.85 8.59
N ALA A 60 5.34 -3.69 8.49
CA ALA A 60 4.47 -3.49 9.64
C ALA A 60 3.22 -4.37 9.56
N GLN A 61 2.96 -5.10 10.65
CA GLN A 61 1.75 -5.88 10.89
C GLN A 61 0.81 -5.09 11.82
N TYR A 62 -0.42 -4.87 11.37
CA TYR A 62 -1.46 -4.18 12.11
C TYR A 62 -2.54 -5.16 12.58
N VAL A 63 -3.16 -4.82 13.71
CA VAL A 63 -4.37 -5.47 14.19
C VAL A 63 -5.47 -4.41 14.29
N ASP A 64 -6.33 -4.37 13.27
CA ASP A 64 -7.36 -3.34 13.11
C ASP A 64 -8.69 -3.83 12.54
N HIS A 65 -8.77 -5.04 11.98
CA HIS A 65 -9.98 -5.61 11.39
C HIS A 65 -10.80 -6.45 12.39
N ASN A 66 -10.13 -7.28 13.19
CA ASN A 66 -10.73 -8.29 14.08
C ASN A 66 -10.58 -7.92 15.56
N LEU A 67 -10.96 -6.70 15.91
CA LEU A 67 -10.81 -6.18 17.27
C LEU A 67 -11.71 -6.87 18.31
N LEU A 68 -12.89 -7.35 17.88
CA LEU A 68 -13.83 -8.02 18.76
C LEU A 68 -13.41 -9.48 18.99
N GLN A 69 -13.21 -9.83 20.26
CA GLN A 69 -12.84 -11.17 20.69
C GLN A 69 -14.11 -11.96 21.03
N ALA A 70 -14.81 -12.43 20.00
CA ALA A 70 -16.05 -13.18 20.17
C ALA A 70 -15.80 -14.65 20.58
N ASP A 71 -14.69 -15.22 20.11
CA ASP A 71 -14.15 -16.52 20.47
C ASP A 71 -12.61 -16.45 20.60
N GLU A 72 -11.94 -17.58 20.80
CA GLU A 72 -10.50 -17.67 20.99
C GLU A 72 -9.66 -17.35 19.75
N LYS A 73 -10.25 -17.45 18.54
CA LYS A 73 -9.49 -17.43 17.29
C LYS A 73 -8.78 -16.10 17.07
N ASN A 74 -9.48 -14.99 17.29
CA ASN A 74 -8.86 -13.67 17.12
C ASN A 74 -7.74 -13.45 18.15
N ALA A 75 -7.84 -14.01 19.36
CA ALA A 75 -6.81 -13.86 20.38
C ALA A 75 -5.56 -14.67 20.01
N GLU A 76 -5.77 -15.90 19.53
CA GLU A 76 -4.70 -16.77 19.03
C GLU A 76 -4.02 -16.19 17.78
N ASP A 77 -4.80 -15.70 16.81
CA ASP A 77 -4.28 -15.04 15.61
C ASP A 77 -3.45 -13.80 15.97
N HIS A 78 -3.93 -12.95 16.88
CA HIS A 78 -3.18 -11.76 17.29
C HIS A 78 -1.87 -12.11 17.99
N GLU A 79 -1.85 -13.16 18.81
CA GLU A 79 -0.63 -13.63 19.46
C GLU A 79 0.35 -14.26 18.47
N PHE A 80 -0.16 -15.02 17.50
CA PHE A 80 0.63 -15.53 16.37
C PHE A 80 1.27 -14.36 15.58
N LEU A 81 0.48 -13.37 15.17
CA LEU A 81 0.96 -12.20 14.45
C LEU A 81 2.01 -11.41 15.24
N ARG A 82 1.80 -11.26 16.55
CA ARG A 82 2.76 -10.60 17.44
C ARG A 82 4.08 -11.36 17.46
N THR A 83 4.06 -12.65 17.74
CA THR A 83 5.28 -13.47 17.84
C THR A 83 6.00 -13.62 16.51
N ALA A 84 5.27 -13.74 15.39
CA ALA A 84 5.82 -13.74 14.04
C ALA A 84 6.48 -12.40 13.68
N ALA A 85 5.84 -11.28 14.02
CA ALA A 85 6.43 -9.96 13.81
C ALA A 85 7.75 -9.80 14.60
N LEU A 86 7.80 -10.27 15.85
CA LEU A 86 9.05 -10.30 16.62
C LEU A 86 10.13 -11.18 15.94
N ARG A 87 9.76 -12.38 15.48
CA ARG A 87 10.68 -13.32 14.81
C ARG A 87 11.32 -12.70 13.58
N TYR A 88 10.51 -12.24 12.63
CA TYR A 88 10.98 -11.75 11.34
C TYR A 88 11.43 -10.28 11.36
N GLY A 89 11.13 -9.54 12.44
CA GLY A 89 11.54 -8.14 12.60
C GLY A 89 10.57 -7.13 12.01
N LEU A 90 9.28 -7.45 11.93
CA LEU A 90 8.25 -6.50 11.56
C LEU A 90 7.85 -5.64 12.76
N TRP A 91 7.42 -4.41 12.48
CA TRP A 91 6.71 -3.60 13.46
C TRP A 91 5.35 -4.22 13.75
N PHE A 92 5.01 -4.39 15.02
CA PHE A 92 3.69 -4.86 15.43
C PHE A 92 2.86 -3.72 15.99
N SER A 93 1.74 -3.41 15.36
CA SER A 93 0.75 -2.45 15.85
C SER A 93 -0.40 -3.19 16.52
N LYS A 94 -0.41 -3.15 17.86
CA LYS A 94 -1.40 -3.80 18.71
C LYS A 94 -2.84 -3.31 18.46
N PRO A 95 -3.86 -4.12 18.85
CA PRO A 95 -5.26 -3.70 18.85
C PRO A 95 -5.46 -2.33 19.50
N GLY A 96 -6.28 -1.49 18.89
CA GLY A 96 -6.64 -0.16 19.41
C GLY A 96 -5.64 0.96 19.13
N ASN A 97 -4.52 0.69 18.43
CA ASN A 97 -3.61 1.75 17.97
C ASN A 97 -4.21 2.61 16.84
N GLY A 98 -5.18 2.06 16.09
CA GLY A 98 -5.85 2.74 14.99
C GLY A 98 -5.89 1.89 13.72
N VAL A 99 -6.63 2.36 12.73
CA VAL A 99 -6.69 1.74 11.39
C VAL A 99 -5.30 1.79 10.75
N SER A 100 -4.94 0.71 10.08
CA SER A 100 -3.62 0.45 9.48
C SER A 100 -3.12 1.61 8.61
N HIS A 101 -3.91 2.08 7.62
CA HIS A 101 -3.46 3.13 6.69
C HIS A 101 -3.16 4.48 7.36
N PRO A 102 -4.08 5.11 8.12
CA PRO A 102 -3.76 6.37 8.80
C PRO A 102 -2.61 6.22 9.80
N THR A 103 -2.55 5.10 10.51
CA THR A 103 -1.48 4.84 11.49
C THR A 103 -0.12 4.71 10.80
N HIS A 104 -0.05 3.98 9.69
CA HIS A 104 1.17 3.85 8.89
C HIS A 104 1.60 5.19 8.32
N MET A 105 0.68 5.93 7.71
CA MET A 105 0.94 7.26 7.16
C MET A 105 1.49 8.23 8.20
N GLN A 106 0.94 8.24 9.42
CA GLN A 106 1.39 9.11 10.51
C GLN A 106 2.77 8.75 11.09
N ARG A 107 3.20 7.49 10.98
CA ARG A 107 4.41 7.00 11.66
C ARG A 107 5.56 6.69 10.71
N PHE A 108 5.25 6.22 9.51
CA PHE A 108 6.20 5.63 8.57
C PHE A 108 6.11 6.20 7.16
N GLY A 109 5.08 7.01 6.85
CA GLY A 109 4.93 7.61 5.53
C GLY A 109 6.12 8.50 5.15
N VAL A 110 6.71 8.24 3.98
CA VAL A 110 7.85 9.01 3.45
C VAL A 110 7.61 9.34 1.98
N PRO A 111 7.43 10.63 1.61
CA PRO A 111 7.25 11.04 0.22
C PRO A 111 8.33 10.48 -0.71
N GLY A 112 7.95 10.02 -1.89
CA GLY A 112 8.85 9.47 -2.90
C GLY A 112 9.22 8.00 -2.73
N LYS A 113 8.82 7.33 -1.63
CA LYS A 113 9.03 5.89 -1.45
C LYS A 113 7.92 5.04 -2.05
N THR A 114 8.22 3.76 -2.26
CA THR A 114 7.25 2.75 -2.65
C THR A 114 6.74 1.98 -1.44
N MET A 115 5.45 1.65 -1.43
CA MET A 115 4.89 0.72 -0.46
C MET A 115 3.87 -0.20 -1.10
N ILE A 116 3.76 -1.41 -0.56
CA ILE A 116 2.66 -2.31 -0.88
C ILE A 116 1.98 -2.79 0.39
N GLY A 117 0.72 -3.18 0.29
CA GLY A 117 0.02 -3.75 1.42
C GLY A 117 -1.00 -4.80 1.01
N SER A 118 -1.24 -5.75 1.91
CA SER A 118 -2.26 -6.79 1.75
C SER A 118 -3.67 -6.26 2.05
N ASP A 119 -3.95 -5.06 1.55
CA ASP A 119 -5.19 -4.32 1.71
C ASP A 119 -5.43 -3.41 0.50
N SER A 120 -6.68 -3.33 0.05
CA SER A 120 -7.08 -2.58 -1.16
C SER A 120 -6.97 -1.05 -1.01
N HIS A 121 -6.98 -0.53 0.22
CA HIS A 121 -6.91 0.91 0.51
C HIS A 121 -5.49 1.41 0.78
N THR A 122 -4.47 0.56 0.61
CA THR A 122 -3.05 0.95 0.59
C THR A 122 -2.76 2.21 -0.25
N PRO A 123 -3.42 2.47 -1.39
CA PRO A 123 -3.25 3.71 -2.16
C PRO A 123 -3.49 5.02 -1.38
N ALA A 124 -4.10 4.98 -0.19
CA ALA A 124 -4.27 6.16 0.68
C ALA A 124 -2.95 6.90 0.96
N ALA A 125 -1.83 6.18 1.07
CA ALA A 125 -0.52 6.78 1.27
C ALA A 125 -0.02 7.61 0.06
N GLY A 126 -0.67 7.49 -1.10
CA GLY A 126 -0.46 8.39 -2.24
C GLY A 126 -0.69 9.86 -1.90
N SER A 127 -1.53 10.15 -0.90
CA SER A 127 -1.72 11.52 -0.38
C SER A 127 -0.45 12.12 0.26
N LEU A 128 0.54 11.31 0.59
CA LEU A 128 1.88 11.73 1.06
C LEU A 128 2.92 11.77 -0.07
N GLY A 129 2.51 11.57 -1.33
CA GLY A 129 3.42 11.48 -2.47
C GLY A 129 4.21 10.16 -2.54
N MET A 130 3.68 9.09 -1.95
CA MET A 130 4.22 7.73 -2.08
C MET A 130 3.61 7.01 -3.27
N LEU A 131 4.33 6.03 -3.85
CA LEU A 131 3.72 5.04 -4.75
C LEU A 131 3.24 3.86 -3.91
N ALA A 132 1.94 3.83 -3.61
CA ALA A 132 1.34 2.86 -2.70
C ALA A 132 0.34 1.96 -3.43
N ILE A 133 0.52 0.63 -3.36
CA ILE A 133 -0.24 -0.33 -4.16
C ILE A 133 -0.80 -1.44 -3.27
N GLY A 134 -2.11 -1.69 -3.36
CA GLY A 134 -2.72 -2.87 -2.74
C GLY A 134 -2.45 -4.12 -3.57
N VAL A 135 -1.94 -5.18 -2.95
CA VAL A 135 -1.60 -6.46 -3.59
C VAL A 135 -2.03 -7.65 -2.72
N GLY A 136 -1.85 -8.87 -3.20
CA GLY A 136 -2.13 -10.08 -2.42
C GLY A 136 -1.08 -10.33 -1.35
N GLY A 137 -1.41 -11.21 -0.39
CA GLY A 137 -0.49 -11.57 0.69
C GLY A 137 0.83 -12.18 0.19
N LEU A 138 0.77 -12.96 -0.91
CA LEU A 138 1.96 -13.56 -1.51
C LEU A 138 2.93 -12.50 -2.04
N GLU A 139 2.44 -11.51 -2.78
CA GLU A 139 3.30 -10.42 -3.27
C GLU A 139 3.90 -9.62 -2.12
N VAL A 140 3.16 -9.42 -1.02
CA VAL A 140 3.70 -8.80 0.20
C VAL A 140 4.81 -9.66 0.81
N ALA A 141 4.60 -10.97 0.96
CA ALA A 141 5.61 -11.89 1.50
C ALA A 141 6.90 -11.89 0.66
N MET A 142 6.75 -11.91 -0.66
CA MET A 142 7.86 -11.86 -1.61
C MET A 142 8.64 -10.55 -1.49
N ALA A 143 7.95 -9.41 -1.39
CA ALA A 143 8.61 -8.12 -1.16
C ALA A 143 9.33 -8.08 0.18
N ILE A 144 8.73 -8.58 1.27
CA ILE A 144 9.39 -8.70 2.59
C ILE A 144 10.66 -9.55 2.48
N ALA A 145 10.66 -10.59 1.65
CA ALA A 145 11.82 -11.43 1.35
C ALA A 145 12.83 -10.79 0.37
N GLY A 146 12.59 -9.56 -0.07
CA GLY A 146 13.49 -8.77 -0.92
C GLY A 146 13.31 -9.00 -2.42
N GLN A 147 12.24 -9.67 -2.83
CA GLN A 147 11.90 -9.84 -4.24
C GLN A 147 11.19 -8.59 -4.77
N PRO A 148 11.39 -8.23 -6.05
CA PRO A 148 10.74 -7.08 -6.63
C PRO A 148 9.24 -7.32 -6.84
N LEU A 149 8.47 -6.23 -6.86
CA LEU A 149 7.09 -6.30 -7.34
C LEU A 149 7.08 -6.25 -8.86
N HIS A 150 6.54 -7.28 -9.50
CA HIS A 150 6.25 -7.28 -10.92
C HIS A 150 4.85 -6.70 -11.16
N LEU A 151 4.75 -5.72 -12.06
CA LEU A 151 3.49 -5.12 -12.43
C LEU A 151 3.48 -4.70 -13.90
N ARG A 152 2.27 -4.58 -14.44
CA ARG A 152 2.07 -3.94 -15.74
C ARG A 152 2.20 -2.44 -15.55
N MET A 153 3.10 -1.80 -16.30
CA MET A 153 3.31 -0.35 -16.26
C MET A 153 1.96 0.37 -16.46
N PRO A 154 1.49 1.14 -15.46
CA PRO A 154 0.18 1.78 -15.54
C PRO A 154 0.20 2.99 -16.47
N GLN A 155 -0.97 3.32 -17.02
CA GLN A 155 -1.18 4.66 -17.58
C GLN A 155 -1.30 5.67 -16.43
N ILE A 156 -0.81 6.89 -16.64
CA ILE A 156 -1.04 7.97 -15.67
C ILE A 156 -2.25 8.78 -16.13
N TRP A 157 -3.22 8.93 -15.24
CA TRP A 157 -4.39 9.76 -15.46
C TRP A 157 -4.30 11.00 -14.60
N GLY A 158 -3.94 12.12 -15.24
CA GLY A 158 -3.95 13.44 -14.60
C GLY A 158 -5.38 13.92 -14.32
N VAL A 159 -5.63 14.34 -13.07
CA VAL A 159 -6.86 15.01 -12.66
C VAL A 159 -6.49 16.42 -12.18
N GLU A 160 -6.78 17.41 -13.02
CA GLU A 160 -6.55 18.81 -12.68
C GLU A 160 -7.68 19.33 -11.78
N LEU A 161 -7.32 19.76 -10.56
CA LEU A 161 -8.19 20.45 -9.63
C LEU A 161 -7.92 21.95 -9.72
N THR A 162 -8.98 22.72 -9.95
CA THR A 162 -8.94 24.19 -10.11
C THR A 162 -9.90 24.85 -9.14
N GLY A 163 -9.61 26.08 -8.73
CA GLY A 163 -10.47 26.83 -7.82
C GLY A 163 -10.40 26.35 -6.38
N ARG A 164 -11.53 26.44 -5.65
CA ARG A 164 -11.62 26.05 -4.23
C ARG A 164 -12.93 25.30 -3.99
N LEU A 165 -12.90 24.36 -3.04
CA LEU A 165 -14.11 23.68 -2.61
C LEU A 165 -15.11 24.69 -2.01
N PRO A 166 -16.40 24.64 -2.42
CA PRO A 166 -17.43 25.46 -1.79
C PRO A 166 -17.70 24.98 -0.37
N ASP A 167 -18.36 25.83 0.43
CA ASP A 167 -18.79 25.46 1.77
C ASP A 167 -19.56 24.13 1.77
N TRP A 168 -19.35 23.32 2.80
CA TRP A 168 -19.93 21.97 2.97
C TRP A 168 -19.47 20.90 1.97
N SER A 169 -18.53 21.22 1.07
CA SER A 169 -17.83 20.22 0.24
C SER A 169 -16.44 19.92 0.80
N SER A 170 -15.98 18.70 0.56
CA SER A 170 -14.73 18.15 1.08
C SER A 170 -13.99 17.34 0.01
N ALA A 171 -12.76 16.91 0.31
CA ALA A 171 -12.01 15.99 -0.55
C ALA A 171 -12.78 14.67 -0.83
N LYS A 172 -13.69 14.27 0.07
CA LYS A 172 -14.56 13.10 -0.16
C LYS A 172 -15.48 13.33 -1.35
N ASP A 173 -16.00 14.54 -1.52
CA ASP A 173 -16.92 14.87 -2.61
C ASP A 173 -16.20 14.84 -3.96
N VAL A 174 -14.91 15.22 -4.00
CA VAL A 174 -14.06 15.12 -5.20
C VAL A 174 -13.92 13.67 -5.66
N ILE A 175 -13.57 12.74 -4.76
CA ILE A 175 -13.39 11.33 -5.13
C ILE A 175 -14.74 10.65 -5.44
N LEU A 176 -15.83 11.06 -4.78
CA LEU A 176 -17.17 10.58 -5.13
C LEU A 176 -17.63 11.09 -6.50
N GLU A 177 -17.29 12.32 -6.87
CA GLU A 177 -17.57 12.85 -8.21
C GLU A 177 -16.78 12.11 -9.29
N MET A 178 -15.52 11.74 -9.02
CA MET A 178 -14.74 10.86 -9.90
C MET A 178 -15.45 9.50 -10.09
N LEU A 179 -15.94 8.89 -9.01
CA LEU A 179 -16.69 7.64 -9.08
C LEU A 179 -17.99 7.80 -9.87
N ARG A 180 -18.72 8.91 -9.69
CA ARG A 180 -19.96 9.20 -10.43
C ARG A 180 -19.71 9.34 -11.94
N ARG A 181 -18.61 10.01 -12.34
CA ARG A 181 -18.27 10.25 -13.76
C ARG A 181 -17.73 9.01 -14.47
N HIS A 182 -16.95 8.19 -13.77
CA HIS A 182 -16.11 7.18 -14.41
C HIS A 182 -16.44 5.74 -13.98
N GLY A 183 -17.29 5.58 -12.97
CA GLY A 183 -17.71 4.29 -12.44
C GLY A 183 -16.55 3.47 -11.86
N VAL A 184 -16.85 2.23 -11.49
CA VAL A 184 -15.89 1.33 -10.81
C VAL A 184 -14.77 0.80 -11.72
N LYS A 185 -14.92 0.92 -13.05
CA LYS A 185 -13.95 0.42 -14.04
C LYS A 185 -13.05 1.49 -14.63
N GLY A 186 -13.34 2.78 -14.40
CA GLY A 186 -12.64 3.88 -15.06
C GLY A 186 -11.14 3.97 -14.72
N GLY A 187 -10.74 3.53 -13.53
CA GLY A 187 -9.35 3.56 -13.05
C GLY A 187 -8.54 2.29 -13.32
N LEU A 188 -9.07 1.30 -14.04
CA LEU A 188 -8.37 0.03 -14.25
C LEU A 188 -7.03 0.21 -14.98
N ASN A 189 -5.95 -0.34 -14.42
CA ASN A 189 -4.57 -0.21 -14.94
C ASN A 189 -4.07 1.25 -15.03
N ARG A 190 -4.57 2.12 -14.15
CA ARG A 190 -4.19 3.54 -14.11
C ARG A 190 -3.78 3.96 -12.70
N ILE A 191 -2.79 4.85 -12.63
CA ILE A 191 -2.56 5.69 -11.46
C ILE A 191 -3.30 7.00 -11.70
N ILE A 192 -4.17 7.38 -10.77
CA ILE A 192 -4.84 8.68 -10.77
C ILE A 192 -3.91 9.67 -10.07
N GLU A 193 -3.40 10.66 -10.81
CA GLU A 193 -2.48 11.67 -10.30
C GLU A 193 -3.19 13.02 -10.27
N TYR A 194 -3.50 13.50 -9.06
CA TYR A 194 -4.12 14.81 -8.85
C TYR A 194 -3.07 15.93 -8.95
N HIS A 195 -3.39 17.00 -9.66
CA HIS A 195 -2.54 18.19 -9.79
C HIS A 195 -3.40 19.46 -9.93
N GLY A 196 -2.78 20.63 -9.95
CA GLY A 196 -3.45 21.92 -10.09
C GLY A 196 -3.39 22.77 -8.84
N GLU A 197 -4.06 23.92 -8.87
CA GLU A 197 -4.08 24.90 -7.78
C GLU A 197 -5.08 24.56 -6.65
N GLY A 198 -6.07 23.73 -6.96
CA GLY A 198 -7.21 23.42 -6.09
C GLY A 198 -7.04 22.21 -5.19
#